data_AF-A0A133VFT1-F1
#
_entry.id   AF-A0A133VFT1-F1
#
_cell.length_a   1.000
_cell.length_b   1.000
_cell.length_c   1.000
_cell.angle_alpha   90.00
_cell.angle_beta   90.00
_cell.angle_gamma   90.00
#
_symmetry.space_group_name_H-M   'P 1'
#
loop_
_entity.id
_entity.type
_entity.pdbx_description
1 polymer ?
#
loop_
_entity_poly.entity_id
_entity_poly.type
_entity_poly.pdbx_seq_one_letter_code
_entity_poly.pdbx_strand_id
1 'polypeptide(L)' 'SLKNKRGKIVRVKIEGDPEDFDGPEDMRVEDGRWIRFVVREDINCWIEKLSKFNVLDLEVHNFSLEDIFMHYYEEE' A
#
# COMPACT_ATOMS: atom_id res chain seq x y z
N SER A 1 7.69 -19.88 0.11
CA SER A 1 7.79 -19.97 -1.37
C SER A 1 7.53 -18.60 -1.97
N LEU A 2 8.22 -18.18 -3.04
CA LEU A 2 7.91 -16.96 -3.82
C LEU A 2 6.43 -16.84 -4.19
N LYS A 3 5.68 -17.95 -4.20
CA LYS A 3 4.22 -17.99 -4.33
C LYS A 3 3.43 -17.26 -3.22
N ASN A 4 4.02 -17.00 -2.05
CA ASN A 4 3.37 -16.22 -0.97
C ASN A 4 3.62 -14.70 -1.10
N LYS A 5 4.47 -14.25 -2.04
CA LYS A 5 4.69 -12.83 -2.39
C LYS A 5 3.65 -12.32 -3.41
N ARG A 6 2.38 -12.75 -3.28
CA ARG A 6 1.27 -12.43 -4.22
C ARG A 6 0.41 -11.25 -3.76
N GLY A 7 0.99 -10.32 -2.99
CA GLY A 7 0.25 -9.12 -2.64
C GLY A 7 -0.01 -8.22 -3.85
N LYS A 8 -0.87 -7.23 -3.67
CA LYS A 8 -0.94 -6.04 -4.55
C LYS A 8 -0.37 -4.86 -3.78
N ILE A 9 0.37 -4.02 -4.47
CA ILE A 9 0.78 -2.73 -3.93
C ILE A 9 -0.38 -1.78 -4.21
N VAL A 10 -0.96 -1.22 -3.15
CA VAL A 10 -1.97 -0.19 -3.25
C VAL A 10 -1.30 1.14 -2.96
N ARG A 11 -1.51 2.11 -3.84
CA ARG A 11 -1.12 3.50 -3.64
C ARG A 11 -2.37 4.34 -3.69
N VAL A 12 -2.58 5.17 -2.68
CA VAL A 12 -3.79 6.00 -2.57
C VAL A 12 -3.44 7.41 -2.13
N LYS A 13 -4.13 8.39 -2.70
CA LYS A 13 -4.15 9.78 -2.25
C LYS A 13 -5.51 10.08 -1.66
N ILE A 14 -5.49 10.66 -0.47
CA ILE A 14 -6.68 11.17 0.19
C ILE A 14 -6.60 12.68 0.32
N GLU A 15 -7.76 13.32 0.37
CA GLU A 15 -7.85 14.71 0.77
C GLU A 15 -7.54 14.84 2.27
N GLY A 16 -6.63 15.74 2.64
CA GLY A 16 -6.21 15.95 4.02
C GLY A 16 -4.77 15.49 4.29
N ASP A 17 -4.53 15.05 5.53
CA ASP A 17 -3.24 14.54 5.97
C ASP A 17 -3.16 13.01 5.76
N PRO A 18 -2.18 12.49 5.02
CA PRO A 18 -1.95 11.05 4.88
C PRO A 18 -1.77 10.31 6.20
N GLU A 19 -1.28 10.96 7.26
CA GLU A 19 -1.06 10.33 8.56
C GLU A 19 -2.37 10.02 9.30
N ASP A 20 -3.50 10.62 8.90
CA ASP A 20 -4.81 10.31 9.46
C ASP A 20 -5.33 8.93 9.02
N PHE A 21 -4.75 8.34 7.98
CA PHE A 21 -5.12 7.01 7.51
C PHE A 21 -4.48 5.92 8.38
N ASP A 22 -5.30 5.25 9.18
CA ASP A 22 -4.93 4.07 9.95
C ASP A 22 -4.76 2.83 9.02
N GLY A 23 -3.62 2.76 8.33
CA GLY A 23 -3.24 1.68 7.44
C GLY A 23 -2.58 0.46 8.13
N PRO A 24 -2.13 -0.54 7.37
CA PRO A 24 -1.38 -1.68 7.91
C PRO A 24 0.04 -1.29 8.38
N GLU A 25 0.71 -2.17 9.12
CA GLU A 25 2.05 -1.93 9.67
C GLU A 25 3.13 -1.63 8.61
N ASP A 26 2.96 -2.15 7.39
CA ASP A 26 3.87 -1.92 6.27
C ASP A 26 3.53 -0.67 5.45
N MET A 27 2.56 0.13 5.91
CA MET A 27 2.21 1.40 5.30
C MET A 27 3.37 2.38 5.34
N ARG A 28 3.60 3.06 4.22
CA ARG A 28 4.54 4.17 4.12
C ARG A 28 3.86 5.36 3.45
N VAL A 29 4.11 6.56 3.96
CA VAL A 29 3.77 7.80 3.25
C VAL A 29 4.95 8.16 2.35
N GLU A 30 4.71 8.18 1.05
CA GLU A 30 5.69 8.54 0.02
C GLU A 30 5.57 10.01 -0.39
N ASP A 31 6.56 10.48 -1.17
CA ASP A 31 6.57 11.82 -1.75
C ASP A 31 5.27 12.14 -2.49
N GLY A 32 4.80 13.39 -2.34
CA GLY A 32 3.54 13.83 -2.94
C GLY A 32 2.29 13.31 -2.23
N ARG A 33 2.40 12.93 -0.94
CA ARG A 33 1.27 12.52 -0.07
C ARG A 33 0.58 11.24 -0.52
N TRP A 34 1.32 10.35 -1.15
CA TRP A 34 0.83 9.00 -1.47
C TRP A 34 0.96 8.10 -0.25
N ILE A 35 -0.10 7.39 0.09
CA ILE A 35 -0.07 6.30 1.06
C ILE A 35 0.16 5.01 0.27
N ARG A 36 1.23 4.28 0.56
CA ARG A 36 1.55 2.99 -0.07
C ARG A 36 1.49 1.87 0.96
N PHE A 37 0.81 0.78 0.64
CA PHE A 37 0.77 -0.43 1.48
C PHE A 37 0.54 -1.70 0.65
N VAL A 38 0.81 -2.87 1.24
CA VAL A 38 0.64 -4.16 0.57
C VAL A 38 -0.61 -4.88 1.05
N VAL A 39 -1.47 -5.26 0.11
CA VAL A 39 -2.64 -6.10 0.37
C VAL A 39 -2.33 -7.53 -0.07
N ARG A 40 -2.26 -8.47 0.87
CA ARG A 40 -1.92 -9.89 0.58
C ARG A 40 -3.14 -10.81 0.44
N GLU A 41 -4.25 -10.44 1.05
CA GLU A 41 -5.46 -11.26 1.10
C GLU A 41 -6.68 -10.43 0.66
N ASP A 42 -7.53 -10.04 1.61
CA ASP A 42 -8.76 -9.31 1.35
C ASP A 42 -8.52 -7.80 1.33
N ILE A 43 -8.93 -7.14 0.24
CA ILE A 43 -8.87 -5.68 0.10
C ILE A 43 -10.09 -4.99 0.73
N ASN A 44 -11.18 -5.71 1.00
CA ASN A 44 -12.44 -5.14 1.47
C ASN A 44 -12.27 -4.34 2.76
N CYS A 45 -11.48 -4.83 3.72
CA CYS A 45 -11.22 -4.11 4.96
C CYS A 45 -10.54 -2.75 4.72
N TRP A 46 -9.68 -2.66 3.71
CA TRP A 46 -9.02 -1.41 3.33
C TRP A 46 -9.96 -0.49 2.57
N ILE A 47 -10.84 -1.03 1.74
CA ILE A 47 -11.88 -0.25 1.05
C ILE A 47 -12.82 0.39 2.08
N GLU A 48 -13.25 -0.35 3.10
CA GLU A 48 -14.10 0.20 4.17
C GLU A 48 -13.38 1.33 4.92
N LYS A 49 -12.09 1.17 5.24
CA LYS A 49 -11.30 2.24 5.86
C LYS A 49 -11.17 3.46 4.94
N LEU A 50 -10.85 3.25 3.66
CA LEU A 50 -10.71 4.32 2.67
C LEU A 50 -12.02 5.06 2.39
N SER A 51 -13.17 4.39 2.54
CA SER A 51 -14.49 5.01 2.35
C SER A 51 -14.79 6.15 3.34
N LYS A 52 -14.03 6.25 4.44
CA LYS A 52 -14.12 7.36 5.41
C LYS A 52 -13.41 8.63 4.93
N PHE A 53 -12.64 8.55 3.86
CA PHE A 53 -11.84 9.64 3.31
C PHE A 53 -12.33 9.99 1.90
N ASN A 54 -12.10 11.23 1.49
CA ASN A 54 -12.27 11.61 0.10
C ASN A 54 -11.03 11.17 -0.69
N VAL A 55 -11.14 10.06 -1.44
CA VAL A 55 -10.04 9.51 -2.24
C VAL A 55 -9.89 10.36 -3.50
N LEU A 56 -8.71 10.98 -3.65
CA LEU A 56 -8.35 11.79 -4.81
C LEU A 56 -7.82 10.95 -5.96
N ASP A 57 -7.06 9.91 -5.63
CA ASP A 57 -6.44 9.01 -6.61
C ASP A 57 -6.16 7.64 -5.99
N LEU A 58 -6.22 6.58 -6.78
CA LEU A 58 -5.98 5.21 -6.33
C LEU A 58 -5.38 4.36 -7.44
N GLU A 59 -4.23 3.75 -7.17
CA GLU A 59 -3.52 2.86 -8.06
C GLU A 59 -3.33 1.49 -7.41
N VAL A 60 -3.51 0.43 -8.20
CA VAL A 60 -3.28 -0.95 -7.76
C VAL A 60 -2.28 -1.60 -8.70
N HIS A 61 -1.13 -1.95 -8.16
CA HIS A 61 -0.01 -2.51 -8.91
C HIS A 61 0.24 -3.97 -8.50
N ASN A 62 0.70 -4.77 -9.46
CA ASN A 62 1.36 -6.03 -9.14
C ASN A 62 2.73 -5.74 -8.54
N PHE A 63 3.23 -6.62 -7.67
CA PHE A 63 4.65 -6.59 -7.32
C PHE A 63 5.50 -6.68 -8.58
N SER A 64 6.40 -5.71 -8.75
CA SER A 64 7.45 -5.81 -9.74
C SER A 64 8.55 -6.76 -9.24
N LEU A 65 9.44 -7.17 -10.16
CA LEU A 65 10.65 -7.90 -9.76
C LEU A 65 11.52 -7.04 -8.85
N GLU A 66 11.60 -5.73 -9.09
CA GLU A 66 12.38 -4.78 -8.29
C GLU A 66 11.86 -4.68 -6.85
N ASP A 67 10.53 -4.66 -6.64
CA ASP A 67 9.94 -4.71 -5.30
C ASP A 67 10.30 -6.01 -4.56
N ILE A 68 10.37 -7.13 -5.28
CA ILE A 68 10.79 -8.42 -4.71
C ILE A 68 12.25 -8.38 -4.29
N PHE A 69 13.11 -7.67 -5.04
CA PHE A 69 14.55 -7.53 -4.76
C PHE A 69 14.83 -6.55 -3.62
N MET A 70 14.15 -5.41 -3.52
CA MET A 70 14.36 -4.47 -2.40
C MET A 70 14.18 -5.13 -1.03
N HIS A 71 13.19 -6.01 -0.87
CA HIS A 71 13.01 -6.77 0.37
C HIS A 71 14.19 -7.70 0.72
N TYR A 72 15.03 -8.11 -0.24
CA TYR A 72 16.23 -8.90 0.06
C TYR A 72 17.42 -8.04 0.49
N TYR A 73 17.41 -6.74 0.21
CA TYR A 73 18.49 -5.82 0.57
C TYR A 73 18.17 -4.98 1.83
N GLU A 74 16.92 -4.92 2.29
CA GLU A 74 16.56 -4.30 3.59
C GLU A 74 16.92 -5.22 4.79
N GLU A 75 17.27 -6.49 4.58
CA GLU A 75 17.68 -7.45 5.63
C GLU A 75 19.22 -7.58 5.82
N GLU A 76 20.04 -6.66 5.27
CA GLU A 76 21.49 -6.55 5.56
C GLU A 76 21.82 -5.33 6.44
#